data_AF-A0A350XIZ3-F1
#
_entry.id   AF-A0A350XIZ3-F1
#
_cell.length_a   1.000
_cell.length_b   1.000
_cell.length_c   1.000
_cell.angle_alpha   90.00
_cell.angle_beta   90.00
_cell.angle_gamma   90.00
#
_symmetry.space_group_name_H-M   'P 1'
#
loop_
_entity.id
_entity.type
_entity.pdbx_description
1 polymer ?
#
loop_
_entity_poly.entity_id
_entity_poly.type
_entity_poly.pdbx_seq_one_letter_code
_entity_poly.pdbx_strand_id
1 'polypeptide(L)' 'IGVSNFNVEQMRRIQKTAPITSLQPPYSLLDRDIEREILPFCQQENIGVIGYSPMVSGLLTGK' A
#
# COMPACT_ATOMS: atom_id res chain seq x y z
N ILE A 1 -10.76 9.32 -1.83
CA ILE A 1 -10.05 9.09 -3.12
C ILE A 1 -9.10 7.89 -2.98
N GLY A 2 -8.84 7.14 -4.06
CA GLY A 2 -7.83 6.06 -4.05
C GLY A 2 -6.51 6.52 -4.67
N VAL A 3 -5.39 6.03 -4.13
CA VAL A 3 -4.04 6.30 -4.66
C VAL A 3 -3.25 5.00 -4.83
N SER A 4 -2.14 5.03 -5.56
CA SER A 4 -1.27 3.86 -5.79
C SER A 4 0.18 4.29 -5.79
N ASN A 5 1.06 3.47 -5.20
CA ASN A 5 2.51 3.70 -5.11
C ASN A 5 2.92 5.03 -4.44
N PHE A 6 2.11 5.54 -3.52
CA PHE A 6 2.44 6.74 -2.74
C PHE A 6 3.20 6.36 -1.46
N ASN A 7 4.19 7.17 -1.09
CA ASN A 7 4.83 7.11 0.23
C ASN A 7 4.04 7.93 1.28
N VAL A 8 4.47 7.85 2.55
CA VAL A 8 3.79 8.54 3.66
C VAL A 8 3.77 10.06 3.47
N GLU A 9 4.86 10.66 3.00
CA GLU A 9 4.93 12.11 2.78
C GLU A 9 3.90 12.57 1.74
N GLN A 10 3.79 11.85 0.63
CA GLN A 10 2.83 12.13 -0.43
C GLN A 10 1.39 11.96 0.06
N MET A 11 1.10 10.91 0.84
CA MET A 11 -0.21 10.69 1.43
C MET A 11 -0.58 11.82 2.41
N ARG A 12 0.32 12.20 3.31
CA ARG A 12 0.12 13.34 4.24
C ARG A 12 -0.14 14.64 3.49
N ARG A 13 0.55 14.87 2.37
CA ARG A 13 0.36 16.07 1.56
C ARG A 13 -1.05 16.13 0.98
N ILE A 14 -1.55 15.05 0.39
CA ILE A 14 -2.85 15.06 -0.28
C ILE A 14 -4.03 14.94 0.69
N GLN A 15 -3.84 14.33 1.86
CA GLN A 15 -4.84 14.32 2.93
C GLN A 15 -5.25 15.73 3.39
N LYS A 16 -4.39 16.75 3.20
CA LYS A 16 -4.74 18.16 3.46
C LYS A 16 -5.79 18.71 2.49
N THR A 17 -5.99 18.05 1.35
CA THR A 17 -6.93 18.46 0.30
C THR A 17 -8.16 17.56 0.25
N ALA A 18 -7.98 16.24 0.34
CA ALA A 18 -9.08 15.28 0.32
C ALA A 18 -8.71 13.99 1.07
N PRO A 19 -9.67 13.32 1.73
CA PRO A 19 -9.41 12.08 2.45
C PRO A 19 -9.04 10.94 1.48
N ILE A 20 -8.00 10.19 1.87
CA ILE A 20 -7.60 8.97 1.17
C ILE A 20 -8.43 7.81 1.72
N THR A 21 -9.06 7.05 0.83
CA THR A 21 -9.88 5.88 1.15
C THR A 21 -9.06 4.61 1.03
N SER A 22 -8.18 4.54 0.03
CA SER A 22 -7.35 3.36 -0.21
C SER A 22 -5.99 3.67 -0.84
N LEU A 23 -5.02 2.80 -0.56
CA LEU A 23 -3.70 2.72 -1.19
C LEU A 23 -3.54 1.36 -1.89
N GLN A 24 -2.98 1.37 -3.10
CA GLN A 24 -2.60 0.17 -3.86
C GLN A 24 -1.08 0.08 -4.04
N PRO A 25 -0.35 -0.58 -3.12
CA PRO A 25 1.08 -0.85 -3.23
C PRO A 25 1.39 -2.27 -3.73
N PRO A 26 2.63 -2.57 -4.17
CA PRO A 26 3.07 -3.94 -4.33
C PRO A 26 3.13 -4.60 -2.95
N TYR A 27 2.64 -5.84 -2.84
CA TYR A 27 2.76 -6.60 -1.60
C TYR A 27 2.66 -8.10 -1.87
N SER A 28 3.67 -8.86 -1.43
CA SER A 28 3.73 -10.31 -1.55
C SER A 28 4.57 -10.91 -0.43
N LEU A 29 4.68 -12.24 -0.36
CA LEU A 29 5.60 -12.88 0.59
C LEU A 29 7.08 -12.53 0.35
N LEU A 30 7.43 -12.13 -0.87
CA LEU A 30 8.80 -11.78 -1.26
C LEU A 30 9.06 -10.26 -1.21
N ASP A 31 8.01 -9.46 -1.29
CA ASP A 31 8.07 -7.99 -1.29
C ASP A 31 7.17 -7.46 -0.17
N ARG A 32 7.82 -7.12 0.94
CA ARG A 32 7.19 -6.72 2.21
C ARG A 32 7.65 -5.33 2.67
N ASP A 33 8.22 -4.53 1.75
CA ASP A 33 8.84 -3.24 2.09
C ASP A 33 7.85 -2.27 2.74
N ILE A 34 6.57 -2.36 2.39
CA ILE A 34 5.50 -1.52 2.92
C ILE A 34 5.20 -1.73 4.41
N GLU A 35 5.64 -2.83 5.02
CA GLU A 35 5.32 -3.16 6.42
C GLU A 35 5.98 -2.22 7.41
N ARG A 36 7.13 -1.63 7.04
CA ARG A 36 7.93 -0.82 7.97
C ARG A 36 7.30 0.53 8.27
N GLU A 37 6.65 1.13 7.28
CA GLU A 37 6.20 2.52 7.37
C GLU A 37 4.78 2.72 6.81
N ILE A 38 4.50 2.16 5.62
CA ILE A 38 3.24 2.39 4.91
C ILE A 38 2.07 1.70 5.61
N LEU A 39 2.17 0.41 5.96
CA LEU A 39 1.07 -0.30 6.62
C LEU A 39 0.73 0.31 8.00
N PRO A 40 1.70 0.59 8.89
CA PRO A 40 1.41 1.27 10.15
C PRO A 40 0.71 2.62 9.94
N PHE A 41 1.17 3.42 8.97
CA PHE A 41 0.56 4.71 8.65
C PHE A 41 -0.87 4.55 8.14
N CYS A 42 -1.11 3.66 7.18
CA CYS A 42 -2.46 3.40 6.65
C CYS A 42 -3.42 2.91 7.74
N GLN A 43 -2.94 2.07 8.66
CA GLN A 43 -3.74 1.62 9.81
C GLN A 43 -4.11 2.78 10.75
N GLN A 44 -3.15 3.65 11.08
CA GLN A 44 -3.39 4.82 11.94
C GLN A 44 -4.40 5.80 11.32
N GLU A 45 -4.34 5.98 10.00
CA GLU A 45 -5.14 6.95 9.26
C GLU A 45 -6.46 6.37 8.72
N ASN A 46 -6.79 5.11 9.03
CA ASN A 46 -7.96 4.38 8.51
C ASN A 46 -8.03 4.30 6.97
N ILE A 47 -6.88 4.11 6.33
CA ILE A 47 -6.74 3.94 4.87
C ILE A 47 -6.71 2.44 4.55
N GLY A 48 -7.60 1.97 3.68
CA GLY A 48 -7.60 0.58 3.21
C GLY A 48 -6.39 0.28 2.31
N VAL A 49 -5.83 -0.93 2.40
CA VAL A 49 -4.70 -1.34 1.55
C VAL A 49 -5.12 -2.50 0.64
N ILE A 50 -4.90 -2.34 -0.66
CA ILE A 50 -5.19 -3.34 -1.69
C ILE A 50 -3.86 -3.70 -2.38
N GLY A 51 -3.19 -4.74 -1.89
CA GLY A 51 -1.91 -5.18 -2.43
C GLY A 51 -2.05 -5.78 -3.83
N TYR A 52 -1.18 -5.39 -4.76
CA TYR A 52 -1.08 -6.01 -6.09
C TYR A 52 0.15 -6.91 -6.21
N SER A 53 0.16 -7.75 -7.25
CA SER A 53 1.20 -8.76 -7.50
C SER A 53 1.44 -9.75 -6.34
N PRO A 54 0.39 -10.27 -5.66
CA PRO A 54 0.58 -11.13 -4.49
C PRO A 54 1.31 -12.44 -4.80
N MET A 55 1.31 -12.88 -6.07
CA MET A 55 1.94 -14.12 -6.53
C MET A 55 3.26 -13.90 -7.28
N VAL A 56 3.76 -12.65 -7.37
CA VAL A 56 5.00 -12.28 -8.09
C VAL A 56 5.09 -12.97 -9.46
N SER A 57 4.12 -12.66 -10.33
CA SER A 57 4.03 -13.26 -11.68
C SER A 57 4.04 -14.80 -11.72
N GLY A 58 3.51 -15.44 -10.66
CA GLY A 58 3.40 -16.89 -10.57
C GLY A 58 4.54 -17.56 -9.81
N LEU A 59 5.59 -16.83 -9.43
CA LEU A 59 6.74 -17.38 -8.69
C LEU A 59 6.33 -18.03 -7.36
N LEU A 60 5.28 -17.49 -6.71
CA LEU A 60 4.77 -18.03 -5.45
C LEU A 60 3.72 -19.15 -5.63
N THR A 61 3.50 -19.65 -6.85
CA THR A 61 2.53 -20.72 -7.09
C THR A 61 3.09 -22.13 -6.80
N GLY A 62 4.40 -22.25 -6.59
CA GLY A 62 5.05 -23.54 -6.34
C GLY A 62 5.07 -24.49 -7.54
N LYS A 63 4.81 -23.97 -8.74
CA LYS A 63 4.92 -24.68 -10.02
C LYS A 63 6.31 -24.52 -10.61
#